data_AF-A0A059ATR2-F1
#
_entry.id   AF-A0A059ATR2-F1
#
_cell.length_a   1.000
_cell.length_b   1.000
_cell.length_c   1.000
_cell.angle_alpha   90.00
_cell.angle_beta   90.00
_cell.angle_gamma   90.00
#
_symmetry.space_group_name_H-M   'P 1'
#
loop_
_entity.id
_entity.type
_entity.pdbx_description
1 polymer ?
#
loop_
_entity_poly.entity_id
_entity_poly.type
_entity_poly.pdbx_seq_one_letter_code
_entity_poly.pdbx_strand_id
1 'polypeptide(L)'
;MGKPKQYWLLKTEPGEWSWDDQAASDGGVAKWDGDGGDGGGGGDGAVDVRTVGEMRRRVELAELKGDGALKGFALLRQPRLSVVPVAEDVWERICELGGGSSSSSSSSSSDYSNQSRGGLPRFFSDVLPTSEGGVVRVQGDEFWHMTKVLRLSTNDRVELFNGKGGLVRGNIQSVDRAGLDFVAQEDPKTVPPQMPQWHVFAAFGTLKGGRADWLVEKCTELGASSVTPLLTERSPSVSENRVDRLQRLILAASKQCQRLHEMVLNPPQKINDILPHIQKSKLSLLAVAEAPSLMSALTSSRIEPDGIMIVGPEGDFTEKELSKLMEAGATAVGLGPHRLRVETATIALLATLMLWSDHHQVTKA
;
A
#
# COMPACT_ATOMS: atom_id res chain seq x y z
N MET A 1 30.65 20.68 8.78
CA MET A 1 30.63 19.22 8.97
C MET A 1 29.75 18.62 7.89
N GLY A 2 30.29 17.70 7.08
CA GLY A 2 29.67 17.24 5.85
C GLY A 2 28.37 16.47 6.10
N LYS A 3 27.39 16.66 5.23
CA LYS A 3 26.14 15.87 5.21
C LYS A 3 26.48 14.37 5.21
N PRO A 4 25.75 13.51 5.96
CA PRO A 4 25.96 12.06 5.89
C PRO A 4 25.77 11.58 4.44
N LYS A 5 26.69 10.76 3.94
CA LYS A 5 26.59 10.17 2.61
C LYS A 5 25.50 9.10 2.63
N GLN A 6 24.41 9.35 1.93
CA GLN A 6 23.43 8.30 1.63
C GLN A 6 23.80 7.66 0.30
N TYR A 7 23.97 6.35 0.30
CA TYR A 7 24.29 5.58 -0.89
C TYR A 7 23.01 5.05 -1.52
N TRP A 8 22.87 5.24 -2.82
CA TRP A 8 21.73 4.79 -3.60
C TRP A 8 22.24 3.90 -4.73
N LEU A 9 21.61 2.74 -4.93
CA LEU A 9 21.89 1.89 -6.08
C LEU A 9 20.77 2.07 -7.09
N LEU A 10 21.15 2.49 -8.29
CA LEU A 10 20.27 2.63 -9.44
C LEU A 10 20.51 1.46 -10.39
N LYS A 11 19.42 0.82 -10.81
CA LYS A 11 19.42 -0.21 -11.85
C LYS A 11 18.99 0.45 -13.16
N THR A 12 19.88 0.55 -14.13
CA THR A 12 19.59 1.06 -15.47
C THR A 12 19.63 -0.05 -16.51
N GLU A 13 18.87 0.10 -17.59
CA GLU A 13 19.01 -0.80 -18.75
C GLU A 13 20.26 -0.43 -19.56
N PRO A 14 20.92 -1.41 -20.21
CA PRO A 14 22.06 -1.14 -21.08
C PRO A 14 21.67 -0.15 -22.19
N GLY A 15 22.26 1.05 -22.19
CA GLY A 15 22.07 2.07 -23.22
C GLY A 15 21.09 3.20 -22.88
N GLU A 16 20.41 3.17 -21.73
CA GLU A 16 19.50 4.26 -21.31
C GLU A 16 20.21 5.39 -20.54
N TRP A 17 21.24 5.06 -19.75
CA TRP A 17 21.97 6.03 -18.94
C TRP A 17 23.36 5.51 -18.60
N SER A 18 24.40 6.27 -18.97
CA SER A 18 25.81 5.88 -18.79
C SER A 18 26.54 6.73 -17.74
N TRP A 19 27.66 6.21 -17.25
CA TRP A 19 28.60 6.96 -16.40
C TRP A 19 29.08 8.25 -17.08
N ASP A 20 29.28 8.21 -18.40
CA ASP A 20 29.74 9.36 -19.19
C ASP A 20 28.67 10.48 -19.22
N ASP A 21 27.39 10.12 -19.31
CA ASP A 21 26.26 11.07 -19.23
C ASP A 21 26.20 11.74 -17.85
N GLN A 22 26.49 10.99 -16.79
CA GLN A 22 26.45 11.50 -15.42
C GLN A 22 27.69 12.34 -15.07
N ALA A 23 28.87 11.95 -15.53
CA ALA A 23 30.12 12.68 -15.29
C ALA A 23 30.22 13.99 -16.08
N ALA A 24 29.53 14.10 -17.21
CA ALA A 24 29.47 15.32 -18.04
C ALA A 24 28.49 16.38 -17.49
N SER A 25 27.64 16.04 -16.52
CA SER A 25 26.70 16.97 -15.87
C SER A 25 27.40 17.90 -14.88
N ASP A 26 26.89 19.13 -14.74
CA ASP A 26 27.46 20.29 -14.05
C ASP A 26 28.12 19.99 -12.67
N GLY A 27 29.43 19.71 -12.67
CA GLY A 27 30.19 19.37 -11.45
C GLY A 27 29.92 17.96 -10.89
N GLY A 28 29.41 17.04 -11.72
CA GLY A 28 29.12 15.65 -11.37
C GLY A 28 27.81 15.46 -10.62
N VAL A 29 26.86 16.40 -10.71
CA VAL A 29 25.53 16.32 -10.06
C VAL A 29 24.43 16.39 -11.12
N ALA A 30 23.59 15.35 -11.17
CA ALA A 30 22.44 15.26 -12.07
C ALA A 30 21.13 15.13 -11.27
N LYS A 31 20.05 15.77 -11.76
CA LYS A 31 18.69 15.56 -11.24
C LYS A 31 18.14 14.25 -11.80
N TRP A 32 17.56 13.41 -10.94
CA TRP A 32 16.91 12.15 -11.34
C TRP A 32 15.43 12.16 -10.95
N ASP A 33 14.55 11.81 -11.88
CA ASP A 33 13.09 11.93 -11.79
C ASP A 33 12.32 10.61 -11.89
N GLY A 34 13.00 9.48 -12.09
CA GLY A 34 12.40 8.15 -11.93
C GLY A 34 12.12 7.37 -13.21
N ASP A 35 12.07 8.04 -14.36
CA ASP A 35 11.94 7.43 -15.67
C ASP A 35 13.17 7.80 -16.50
N GLY A 36 13.73 6.85 -17.26
CA GLY A 36 14.86 7.08 -18.17
C GLY A 36 14.53 7.95 -19.39
N GLY A 37 13.68 8.97 -19.21
CA GLY A 37 13.27 9.91 -20.23
C GLY A 37 14.27 11.06 -20.34
N ASP A 38 14.69 11.31 -21.57
CA ASP A 38 15.59 12.40 -21.97
C ASP A 38 15.26 13.74 -21.28
N GLY A 39 16.32 14.40 -20.79
CA GLY A 39 16.30 15.60 -19.96
C GLY A 39 15.78 16.84 -20.68
N GLY A 40 14.47 16.87 -20.94
CA GLY A 40 13.79 17.89 -21.72
C GLY A 40 12.47 18.35 -21.10
N GLY A 41 12.48 18.72 -19.83
CA GLY A 41 11.31 19.33 -19.20
C GLY A 41 11.62 19.77 -17.78
N GLY A 42 11.36 21.03 -17.45
CA GLY A 42 11.59 21.63 -16.13
C GLY A 42 10.67 21.07 -15.03
N GLY A 43 10.80 19.78 -14.75
CA GLY A 43 10.26 19.10 -13.59
C GLY A 43 11.27 19.12 -12.45
N ASP A 44 10.79 19.37 -11.24
CA ASP A 44 11.63 19.35 -10.05
C ASP A 44 12.03 17.91 -9.74
N GLY A 45 13.26 17.52 -10.09
CA GLY A 45 13.78 16.17 -9.88
C GLY A 45 13.63 15.69 -8.43
N ALA A 46 13.35 14.39 -8.26
CA ALA A 46 13.04 13.82 -6.95
C ALA A 46 14.28 13.76 -6.02
N VAL A 47 15.48 13.62 -6.60
CA VAL A 47 16.77 13.60 -5.88
C VAL A 47 17.90 14.16 -6.74
N ASP A 48 18.85 14.85 -6.09
CA ASP A 48 20.15 15.22 -6.68
C ASP A 48 21.13 14.06 -6.50
N VAL A 49 21.68 13.53 -7.59
CA VAL A 49 22.62 12.41 -7.56
C VAL A 49 24.02 12.91 -7.92
N ARG A 50 25.01 12.65 -7.06
CA ARG A 50 26.41 13.03 -7.28
C ARG A 50 27.27 11.83 -7.63
N THR A 51 28.16 11.97 -8.62
CA THR A 51 29.20 10.98 -8.91
C THR A 51 30.21 10.90 -7.75
N VAL A 52 30.44 9.69 -7.24
CA VAL A 52 31.36 9.44 -6.11
C VAL A 52 32.66 8.77 -6.57
N GLY A 53 32.60 7.92 -7.60
CA GLY A 53 33.76 7.28 -8.20
C GLY A 53 33.37 6.15 -9.15
N GLU A 54 34.18 5.92 -10.19
CA GLU A 54 33.97 4.85 -11.16
C GLU A 54 34.42 3.49 -10.58
N MET A 55 33.61 2.45 -10.75
CA MET A 55 34.03 1.09 -10.41
C MET A 55 34.96 0.55 -11.50
N ARG A 56 36.03 -0.16 -11.11
CA ARG A 56 37.01 -0.70 -12.07
C ARG A 56 36.44 -1.74 -13.03
N ARG A 57 35.33 -2.36 -12.64
CA ARG A 57 34.55 -3.27 -13.49
C ARG A 57 33.08 -3.17 -13.16
N ARG A 58 32.25 -3.50 -14.15
CA ARG A 58 30.83 -3.76 -13.93
C ARG A 58 30.63 -4.98 -13.03
N VAL A 59 29.64 -4.90 -12.14
CA VAL A 59 29.21 -6.01 -11.30
C VAL A 59 27.90 -6.54 -11.86
N GLU A 60 27.90 -7.76 -12.37
CA GLU A 60 26.71 -8.35 -12.98
C GLU A 60 25.68 -8.73 -11.92
N LEU A 61 24.39 -8.68 -12.29
CA LEU A 61 23.29 -9.06 -11.39
C LEU A 61 23.42 -10.51 -10.89
N ALA A 62 23.99 -11.40 -11.70
CA ALA A 62 24.26 -12.79 -11.32
C ALA A 62 25.32 -12.89 -10.22
N GLU A 63 26.34 -12.03 -10.23
CA GLU A 63 27.37 -11.96 -9.20
C GLU A 63 26.79 -11.43 -7.89
N LEU A 64 25.95 -10.39 -7.95
CA LEU A 64 25.24 -9.85 -6.79
C LEU A 64 24.32 -10.90 -6.14
N LYS A 65 23.64 -11.72 -6.95
CA LYS A 65 22.78 -12.82 -6.47
C LYS A 65 23.58 -14.00 -5.90
N GLY A 66 24.81 -14.20 -6.37
CA GLY A 66 25.71 -15.25 -5.92
C GLY A 66 26.41 -14.94 -4.60
N ASP A 67 26.48 -13.67 -4.20
CA ASP A 67 27.11 -13.25 -2.95
C ASP A 67 26.18 -13.48 -1.75
N GLY A 68 26.64 -14.31 -0.80
CA GLY A 68 25.89 -14.67 0.39
C GLY A 68 25.55 -13.50 1.31
N ALA A 69 26.37 -12.44 1.32
CA ALA A 69 26.13 -11.22 2.12
C ALA A 69 25.02 -10.34 1.51
N LEU A 70 24.75 -10.49 0.22
CA LEU A 70 23.73 -9.74 -0.52
C LEU A 70 22.39 -10.50 -0.61
N LYS A 71 22.30 -11.70 -0.01
CA LYS A 71 21.17 -12.65 -0.07
C LYS A 71 19.94 -12.20 0.74
N GLY A 72 19.48 -10.99 0.49
CA GLY A 72 18.47 -10.28 1.28
C GLY A 72 18.14 -8.90 0.72
N PHE A 73 19.02 -8.38 -0.13
CA PHE A 73 18.90 -7.04 -0.68
C PHE A 73 17.67 -6.90 -1.58
N ALA A 74 16.84 -5.89 -1.29
CA ALA A 74 15.52 -5.72 -1.89
C ALA A 74 15.56 -5.66 -3.43
N LEU A 75 16.59 -5.01 -3.98
CA LEU A 75 16.79 -4.87 -5.42
C LEU A 75 16.98 -6.21 -6.15
N LEU A 76 17.51 -7.24 -5.46
CA LEU A 76 17.71 -8.58 -6.04
C LEU A 76 16.45 -9.45 -5.98
N ARG A 77 15.48 -9.08 -5.13
CA ARG A 77 14.23 -9.80 -4.90
C ARG A 77 13.03 -9.18 -5.61
N GLN A 78 13.10 -7.90 -5.97
CA GLN A 78 12.00 -7.14 -6.57
C GLN A 78 12.40 -6.64 -7.97
N PRO A 79 11.95 -7.29 -9.06
CA PRO A 79 12.38 -6.95 -10.43
C PRO A 79 12.04 -5.53 -10.89
N ARG A 80 11.01 -4.91 -10.29
CA ARG A 80 10.43 -3.61 -10.65
C ARG A 80 10.95 -2.44 -9.80
N LEU A 81 11.89 -2.70 -8.90
CA LEU A 81 12.47 -1.68 -8.03
C LEU A 81 13.70 -1.10 -8.73
N SER A 82 13.64 0.18 -9.12
CA SER A 82 14.70 0.82 -9.91
C SER A 82 15.75 1.52 -9.06
N VAL A 83 15.36 2.03 -7.88
CA VAL A 83 16.24 2.75 -6.94
C VAL A 83 15.95 2.34 -5.51
N VAL A 84 17.01 2.10 -4.73
CA VAL A 84 16.90 1.81 -3.29
C VAL A 84 18.02 2.48 -2.48
N PRO A 85 17.73 2.87 -1.23
CA PRO A 85 18.78 3.20 -0.28
C PRO A 85 19.59 1.94 0.02
N VAL A 86 20.91 2.11 0.10
CA VAL A 86 21.87 1.03 0.33
C VAL A 86 22.49 1.24 1.70
N ALA A 87 22.48 0.20 2.52
CA ALA A 87 23.23 0.21 3.76
C ALA A 87 24.74 0.23 3.45
N GLU A 88 25.53 0.90 4.28
CA GLU A 88 26.96 1.11 4.04
C GLU A 88 27.74 -0.21 3.83
N ASP A 89 27.39 -1.26 4.57
CA ASP A 89 27.96 -2.61 4.43
C ASP A 89 27.65 -3.25 3.06
N VAL A 90 26.42 -3.07 2.57
CA VAL A 90 26.02 -3.51 1.23
C VAL A 90 26.73 -2.69 0.16
N TRP A 91 26.87 -1.38 0.37
CA TRP A 91 27.58 -0.48 -0.53
C TRP A 91 29.07 -0.84 -0.64
N GLU A 92 29.76 -0.99 0.49
CA GLU A 92 31.16 -1.40 0.55
C GLU A 92 31.35 -2.74 -0.17
N ARG A 93 30.45 -3.71 0.05
CA ARG A 93 30.52 -5.01 -0.61
C ARG A 93 30.34 -4.94 -2.13
N ILE A 94 29.43 -4.09 -2.61
CA ILE A 94 29.25 -3.87 -4.05
C ILE A 94 30.48 -3.15 -4.64
N CYS A 95 31.03 -2.17 -3.93
CA CYS A 95 32.29 -1.53 -4.33
C CYS A 95 33.45 -2.52 -4.39
N GLU A 96 33.58 -3.44 -3.43
CA GLU A 96 34.57 -4.52 -3.44
C GLU A 96 34.40 -5.44 -4.65
N LEU A 97 33.17 -5.88 -4.93
CA LEU A 97 32.87 -6.67 -6.12
C LEU A 97 33.26 -5.92 -7.39
N GLY A 98 33.05 -4.60 -7.42
CA GLY A 98 33.44 -3.69 -8.51
C GLY A 98 34.94 -3.35 -8.57
N GLY A 99 35.79 -3.90 -7.69
CA GLY A 99 37.24 -3.69 -7.68
C GLY A 99 37.75 -2.53 -6.79
N GLY A 100 36.91 -2.04 -5.88
CA GLY A 100 37.19 -1.04 -4.86
C GLY A 100 36.98 0.42 -5.31
N SER A 101 36.46 1.27 -4.42
CA SER A 101 36.49 2.72 -4.55
C SER A 101 37.26 3.31 -3.35
N SER A 102 38.12 4.30 -3.60
CA SER A 102 38.98 4.88 -2.57
C SER A 102 38.24 5.95 -1.76
N SER A 103 37.85 5.66 -0.52
CA SER A 103 38.02 6.56 0.65
C SER A 103 37.37 6.00 1.92
N SER A 104 38.20 5.83 2.95
CA SER A 104 37.91 5.41 4.32
C SER A 104 37.47 6.57 5.23
N SER A 105 36.54 6.37 6.17
CA SER A 105 36.71 6.76 7.59
C SER A 105 35.46 6.49 8.47
N SER A 106 35.76 6.05 9.69
CA SER A 106 34.92 5.70 10.84
C SER A 106 34.03 6.82 11.42
N SER A 107 32.84 6.49 11.96
CA SER A 107 32.49 6.59 13.41
C SER A 107 30.98 6.62 13.72
N SER A 108 30.68 6.00 14.87
CA SER A 108 29.58 6.20 15.85
C SER A 108 28.18 6.70 15.44
N SER A 109 27.21 5.80 15.60
CA SER A 109 25.94 5.95 16.34
C SER A 109 25.41 7.38 16.58
N SER A 110 24.45 7.80 15.76
CA SER A 110 23.25 8.52 16.23
C SER A 110 22.16 8.63 15.15
N ASP A 111 20.94 8.34 15.60
CA ASP A 111 19.62 8.90 15.26
C ASP A 111 19.40 9.46 13.84
N TYR A 112 18.79 8.65 12.98
CA TYR A 112 18.09 9.14 11.78
C TYR A 112 16.82 8.33 11.48
N SER A 113 15.68 8.88 11.90
CA SER A 113 14.35 8.54 11.36
C SER A 113 14.07 9.42 10.14
N ASN A 114 14.09 8.84 8.93
CA ASN A 114 13.70 9.47 7.66
C ASN A 114 12.37 8.81 7.21
N GLN A 115 11.17 9.33 7.52
CA GLN A 115 10.49 10.55 7.06
C GLN A 115 10.02 10.58 5.59
N SER A 116 9.45 9.48 5.10
CA SER A 116 8.51 9.57 3.98
C SER A 116 7.09 9.77 4.52
N ARG A 117 6.68 11.05 4.62
CA ARG A 117 5.38 11.59 5.10
C ARG A 117 5.25 11.89 6.60
N GLY A 118 6.15 12.70 7.17
CA GLY A 118 5.93 13.59 8.34
C GLY A 118 5.39 13.05 9.68
N GLY A 119 5.04 11.77 9.79
CA GLY A 119 4.47 11.12 10.96
C GLY A 119 5.42 10.10 11.57
N LEU A 120 5.14 9.70 12.82
CA LEU A 120 5.87 8.63 13.48
C LEU A 120 5.65 7.29 12.74
N PRO A 121 6.65 6.39 12.70
CA PRO A 121 6.45 5.03 12.21
C PRO A 121 5.32 4.36 13.00
N ARG A 122 4.38 3.74 12.29
CA ARG A 122 3.19 3.11 12.87
C ARG A 122 3.23 1.59 12.72
N PHE A 123 2.92 0.89 13.81
CA PHE A 123 2.99 -0.57 13.92
C PHE A 123 1.70 -1.15 14.48
N PHE A 124 1.32 -2.32 14.00
CA PHE A 124 0.10 -2.98 14.44
C PHE A 124 0.30 -3.63 15.81
N SER A 125 -0.70 -3.57 16.68
CA SER A 125 -0.75 -4.34 17.92
C SER A 125 -2.19 -4.64 18.29
N ASP A 126 -2.50 -5.93 18.51
CA ASP A 126 -3.83 -6.37 18.97
C ASP A 126 -4.21 -5.78 20.33
N VAL A 127 -3.20 -5.49 21.16
CA VAL A 127 -3.34 -4.92 22.49
C VAL A 127 -2.65 -3.57 22.54
N LEU A 128 -3.39 -2.55 22.94
CA LEU A 128 -2.84 -1.24 23.27
C LEU A 128 -2.75 -1.09 24.80
N PRO A 129 -1.80 -0.30 25.32
CA PRO A 129 -1.81 0.09 26.73
C PRO A 129 -3.12 0.80 27.07
N THR A 130 -3.52 0.81 28.34
CA THR A 130 -4.80 1.38 28.79
C THR A 130 -4.73 2.85 29.22
N SER A 131 -3.52 3.35 29.48
CA SER A 131 -3.26 4.72 29.94
C SER A 131 -1.83 5.12 29.60
N GLU A 132 -1.52 6.40 29.74
CA GLU A 132 -0.15 6.91 29.76
C GLU A 132 0.73 6.09 30.73
N GLY A 133 1.99 5.83 30.33
CA GLY A 133 2.93 5.00 31.08
C GLY A 133 2.71 3.49 30.96
N GLY A 134 1.61 3.04 30.35
CA GLY A 134 1.36 1.62 30.12
C GLY A 134 2.39 0.99 29.17
N VAL A 135 2.77 -0.25 29.45
CA VAL A 135 3.77 -1.01 28.69
C VAL A 135 3.10 -2.08 27.85
N VAL A 136 3.49 -2.19 26.57
CA VAL A 136 3.12 -3.31 25.71
C VAL A 136 4.38 -3.93 25.11
N ARG A 137 4.46 -5.26 25.19
CA ARG A 137 5.53 -6.04 24.57
C ARG A 137 5.20 -6.29 23.11
N VAL A 138 6.02 -5.80 22.19
CA VAL A 138 5.91 -6.07 20.76
C VAL A 138 6.84 -7.23 20.39
N GLN A 139 6.29 -8.23 19.68
CA GLN A 139 6.97 -9.47 19.31
C GLN A 139 6.69 -9.83 17.85
N GLY A 140 7.31 -10.92 17.37
CA GLY A 140 7.04 -11.48 16.04
C GLY A 140 7.40 -10.54 14.89
N ASP A 141 6.53 -10.47 13.88
CA ASP A 141 6.79 -9.76 12.63
C ASP A 141 6.95 -8.24 12.84
N GLU A 142 6.17 -7.63 13.75
CA GLU A 142 6.28 -6.20 14.06
C GLU A 142 7.61 -5.90 14.75
N PHE A 143 8.03 -6.73 15.71
CA PHE A 143 9.34 -6.60 16.34
C PHE A 143 10.49 -6.69 15.32
N TRP A 144 10.43 -7.64 14.40
CA TRP A 144 11.42 -7.78 13.34
C TRP A 144 11.40 -6.57 12.39
N HIS A 145 10.21 -6.10 12.01
CA HIS A 145 10.06 -4.93 11.15
C HIS A 145 10.63 -3.67 11.82
N MET A 146 10.35 -3.44 13.10
CA MET A 146 10.87 -2.32 13.88
C MET A 146 12.40 -2.35 13.95
N THR A 147 12.99 -3.48 14.36
CA THR A 147 14.43 -3.54 14.71
C THR A 147 15.36 -3.93 13.57
N LYS A 148 14.90 -4.69 12.58
CA LYS A 148 15.74 -5.18 11.47
C LYS A 148 15.55 -4.41 10.20
N VAL A 149 14.31 -4.02 9.89
CA VAL A 149 14.02 -3.26 8.66
C VAL A 149 14.20 -1.78 8.91
N LEU A 150 13.50 -1.23 9.91
CA LEU A 150 13.53 0.20 10.23
C LEU A 150 14.65 0.57 11.21
N ARG A 151 15.34 -0.43 11.77
CA ARG A 151 16.50 -0.27 12.66
C ARG A 151 16.23 0.62 13.88
N LEU A 152 14.99 0.62 14.36
CA LEU A 152 14.56 1.35 15.54
C LEU A 152 15.20 0.75 16.80
N SER A 153 15.49 1.62 17.75
CA SER A 153 16.22 1.36 18.98
C SER A 153 15.57 2.06 20.17
N THR A 154 16.15 1.89 21.36
CA THR A 154 15.64 2.53 22.57
C THR A 154 15.55 4.05 22.40
N ASN A 155 14.48 4.64 22.94
CA ASN A 155 14.06 6.05 22.83
C ASN A 155 13.46 6.47 21.48
N ASP A 156 13.49 5.63 20.43
CA ASP A 156 12.79 5.95 19.20
C ASP A 156 11.28 6.01 19.43
N ARG A 157 10.64 7.01 18.82
CA ARG A 157 9.20 7.26 18.93
C ARG A 157 8.45 6.52 17.84
N VAL A 158 7.35 5.88 18.23
CA VAL A 158 6.49 5.10 17.33
C VAL A 158 5.02 5.27 17.70
N GLU A 159 4.15 4.91 16.78
CA GLU A 159 2.71 4.76 17.01
C GLU A 159 2.32 3.28 17.01
N LEU A 160 1.52 2.86 17.98
CA LEU A 160 0.81 1.58 17.91
C LEU A 160 -0.66 1.82 17.55
N PHE A 161 -1.19 0.99 16.64
CA PHE A 161 -2.61 0.97 16.30
C PHE A 161 -3.17 -0.45 16.28
N ASN A 162 -4.47 -0.61 16.51
CA ASN A 162 -5.12 -1.92 16.68
C ASN A 162 -6.09 -2.31 15.55
N GLY A 163 -6.06 -1.58 14.43
CA GLY A 163 -6.97 -1.82 13.31
C GLY A 163 -8.45 -1.53 13.60
N LYS A 164 -8.79 -1.00 14.77
CA LYS A 164 -10.16 -0.69 15.23
C LYS A 164 -10.32 0.78 15.62
N GLY A 165 -9.41 1.64 15.14
CA GLY A 165 -9.38 3.08 15.46
C GLY A 165 -8.57 3.44 16.70
N GLY A 166 -8.12 2.46 17.48
CA GLY A 166 -7.22 2.70 18.59
C GLY A 166 -5.84 3.11 18.09
N LEU A 167 -5.30 4.18 18.67
CA LEU A 167 -4.00 4.74 18.33
C LEU A 167 -3.33 5.27 19.60
N VAL A 168 -2.06 4.97 19.80
CA VAL A 168 -1.28 5.52 20.91
C VAL A 168 0.14 5.83 20.47
N ARG A 169 0.68 6.96 20.94
CA ARG A 169 2.08 7.35 20.74
C ARG A 169 2.91 6.95 21.94
N GLY A 170 4.14 6.56 21.67
CA GLY A 170 5.07 6.18 22.71
C GLY A 170 6.48 6.03 22.19
N ASN A 171 7.33 5.47 23.04
CA ASN A 171 8.72 5.20 22.72
C ASN A 171 9.10 3.76 23.05
N ILE A 172 10.16 3.29 22.39
CA ILE A 172 10.78 2.00 22.70
C ILE A 172 11.60 2.18 23.98
N GLN A 173 11.26 1.48 25.07
CA GLN A 173 11.98 1.56 26.33
C GLN A 173 13.11 0.53 26.41
N SER A 174 12.87 -0.69 25.94
CA SER A 174 13.84 -1.78 25.99
C SER A 174 13.75 -2.65 24.74
N VAL A 175 14.87 -3.29 24.36
CA VAL A 175 14.94 -4.22 23.23
C VAL A 175 15.81 -5.40 23.65
N ASP A 176 15.31 -6.62 23.47
CA ASP A 176 16.10 -7.84 23.63
C ASP A 176 15.84 -8.83 22.48
N ARG A 177 16.27 -10.09 22.63
CA ARG A 177 16.14 -11.12 21.57
C ARG A 177 14.70 -11.58 21.32
N ALA A 178 13.81 -11.45 22.29
CA ALA A 178 12.44 -11.93 22.27
C ALA A 178 11.40 -10.85 21.96
N GLY A 179 11.79 -9.57 21.94
CA GLY A 179 10.88 -8.46 21.62
C GLY A 179 11.42 -7.10 22.05
N LEU A 180 10.54 -6.11 21.97
CA LEU A 180 10.78 -4.77 22.52
C LEU A 180 9.61 -4.32 23.39
N ASP A 181 9.90 -3.48 24.38
CA ASP A 181 8.91 -2.86 25.24
C ASP A 181 8.57 -1.47 24.70
N PHE A 182 7.31 -1.28 24.31
CA PHE A 182 6.74 0.01 24.01
C PHE A 182 6.13 0.61 25.28
N VAL A 183 6.38 1.89 25.54
CA VAL A 183 5.77 2.65 26.64
C VAL A 183 4.94 3.78 26.09
N ALA A 184 3.67 3.86 26.50
CA ALA A 184 2.78 4.95 26.14
C ALA A 184 3.27 6.28 26.71
N GLN A 185 3.35 7.31 25.86
CA GLN A 185 3.68 8.69 26.26
C GLN A 185 2.43 9.58 26.36
N GLU A 186 1.26 9.04 26.03
CA GLU A 186 -0.03 9.70 26.15
C GLU A 186 -1.11 8.63 26.34
N ASP A 187 -2.30 9.03 26.81
CA ASP A 187 -3.45 8.14 26.83
C ASP A 187 -3.84 7.70 25.41
N PRO A 188 -4.22 6.42 25.21
CA PRO A 188 -4.68 5.92 23.93
C PRO A 188 -5.89 6.70 23.42
N LYS A 189 -5.86 7.05 22.14
CA LYS A 189 -6.94 7.73 21.44
C LYS A 189 -7.76 6.71 20.68
N THR A 190 -9.08 6.91 20.64
CA THR A 190 -9.97 6.18 19.75
C THR A 190 -10.43 7.14 18.66
N VAL A 191 -9.96 6.90 17.44
CA VAL A 191 -10.36 7.66 16.26
C VAL A 191 -11.56 6.94 15.63
N PRO A 192 -12.70 7.62 15.40
CA PRO A 192 -13.84 7.00 14.71
C PRO A 192 -13.48 6.66 13.25
N PRO A 193 -14.18 5.71 12.61
CA PRO A 193 -14.03 5.47 11.18
C PRO A 193 -14.27 6.75 10.38
N GLN A 194 -13.45 6.99 9.36
CA GLN A 194 -13.70 8.08 8.42
C GLN A 194 -14.93 7.75 7.58
N MET A 195 -15.78 8.75 7.37
CA MET A 195 -16.79 8.72 6.30
C MET A 195 -16.08 9.15 5.00
N PRO A 196 -16.48 8.70 3.81
CA PRO A 196 -17.62 7.82 3.50
C PRO A 196 -17.43 6.36 3.91
N GLN A 197 -18.53 5.60 4.02
CA GLN A 197 -18.45 4.15 4.22
C GLN A 197 -19.02 3.37 3.04
N TRP A 198 -18.13 2.75 2.27
CA TRP A 198 -18.51 1.94 1.11
C TRP A 198 -18.34 0.45 1.38
N HIS A 199 -19.40 -0.29 1.14
CA HIS A 199 -19.40 -1.75 1.14
C HIS A 199 -19.27 -2.29 -0.29
N VAL A 200 -18.31 -3.18 -0.51
CA VAL A 200 -18.05 -3.77 -1.83
C VAL A 200 -18.50 -5.23 -1.87
N PHE A 201 -19.57 -5.52 -2.61
CA PHE A 201 -19.86 -6.88 -3.09
C PHE A 201 -19.18 -7.07 -4.44
N ALA A 202 -18.24 -8.02 -4.53
CA ALA A 202 -17.55 -8.29 -5.79
C ALA A 202 -17.41 -9.79 -6.04
N ALA A 203 -17.73 -10.23 -7.26
CA ALA A 203 -17.72 -11.63 -7.64
C ALA A 203 -16.33 -12.09 -8.13
N PHE A 204 -15.33 -12.09 -7.24
CA PHE A 204 -13.94 -12.37 -7.58
C PHE A 204 -13.47 -13.80 -7.29
N GLY A 205 -14.37 -14.72 -6.91
CA GLY A 205 -14.03 -16.11 -6.55
C GLY A 205 -13.27 -16.87 -7.64
N THR A 206 -13.60 -16.64 -8.90
CA THR A 206 -12.99 -17.31 -10.05
C THR A 206 -11.76 -16.61 -10.62
N LEU A 207 -11.39 -15.42 -10.11
CA LEU A 207 -10.23 -14.68 -10.63
C LEU A 207 -8.92 -15.45 -10.40
N LYS A 208 -8.15 -15.57 -11.48
CA LYS A 208 -6.83 -16.25 -11.50
C LYS A 208 -5.68 -15.24 -11.45
N GLY A 209 -4.48 -15.71 -11.08
CA GLY A 209 -3.24 -14.95 -11.20
C GLY A 209 -3.11 -13.78 -10.24
N GLY A 210 -3.57 -13.93 -8.99
CA GLY A 210 -3.44 -12.89 -7.95
C GLY A 210 -4.37 -11.69 -8.12
N ARG A 211 -5.26 -11.68 -9.13
CA ARG A 211 -6.17 -10.55 -9.37
C ARG A 211 -7.16 -10.29 -8.24
N ALA A 212 -7.64 -11.34 -7.56
CA ALA A 212 -8.44 -11.18 -6.35
C ALA A 212 -7.64 -10.52 -5.20
N ASP A 213 -6.35 -10.87 -5.08
CA ASP A 213 -5.46 -10.31 -4.07
C ASP A 213 -5.28 -8.82 -4.33
N TRP A 214 -5.01 -8.45 -5.59
CA TRP A 214 -4.90 -7.07 -6.03
C TRP A 214 -6.20 -6.26 -5.84
N LEU A 215 -7.36 -6.85 -6.15
CA LEU A 215 -8.67 -6.23 -5.89
C LEU A 215 -8.83 -5.88 -4.40
N VAL A 216 -8.56 -6.84 -3.50
CA VAL A 216 -8.71 -6.64 -2.05
C VAL A 216 -7.68 -5.64 -1.50
N GLU A 217 -6.45 -5.68 -2.02
CA GLU A 217 -5.39 -4.72 -1.68
C GLU A 217 -5.85 -3.30 -2.03
N LYS A 218 -6.33 -3.10 -3.25
CA LYS A 218 -6.76 -1.77 -3.71
C LYS A 218 -8.05 -1.32 -3.08
N CYS A 219 -8.98 -2.21 -2.74
CA CYS A 219 -10.13 -1.85 -1.90
C CYS A 219 -9.69 -1.34 -0.53
N THR A 220 -8.67 -1.98 0.07
CA THR A 220 -8.12 -1.58 1.36
C THR A 220 -7.46 -0.21 1.28
N GLU A 221 -6.61 0.01 0.26
CA GLU A 221 -5.90 1.28 0.04
C GLU A 221 -6.83 2.45 -0.28
N LEU A 222 -7.86 2.21 -1.10
CA LEU A 222 -8.83 3.24 -1.50
C LEU A 222 -9.83 3.58 -0.40
N GLY A 223 -9.84 2.86 0.72
CA GLY A 223 -10.68 3.20 1.87
C GLY A 223 -12.05 2.54 1.88
N ALA A 224 -12.25 1.41 1.18
CA ALA A 224 -13.46 0.62 1.39
C ALA A 224 -13.57 0.22 2.88
N SER A 225 -14.78 0.29 3.41
CA SER A 225 -15.05 -0.11 4.79
C SER A 225 -15.10 -1.62 4.91
N SER A 226 -15.60 -2.29 3.87
CA SER A 226 -15.71 -3.74 3.85
C SER A 226 -15.83 -4.30 2.44
N VAL A 227 -15.40 -5.54 2.28
CA VAL A 227 -15.55 -6.34 1.07
C VAL A 227 -16.23 -7.66 1.42
N THR A 228 -17.24 -8.04 0.64
CA THR A 228 -17.86 -9.35 0.68
C THR A 228 -17.65 -10.05 -0.67
N PRO A 229 -17.06 -11.25 -0.70
CA PRO A 229 -17.04 -12.06 -1.91
C PRO A 229 -18.47 -12.43 -2.34
N LEU A 230 -18.88 -11.98 -3.52
CA LEU A 230 -20.21 -12.27 -4.05
C LEU A 230 -20.20 -13.58 -4.84
N LEU A 231 -21.06 -14.52 -4.45
CA LEU A 231 -21.26 -15.78 -5.14
C LEU A 231 -22.38 -15.62 -6.18
N THR A 232 -22.04 -15.87 -7.44
CA THR A 232 -22.94 -15.78 -8.59
C THR A 232 -22.94 -17.10 -9.35
N GLU A 233 -23.85 -17.27 -10.31
CA GLU A 233 -23.89 -18.46 -11.17
C GLU A 233 -22.55 -18.69 -11.88
N ARG A 234 -21.92 -17.61 -12.35
CA ARG A 234 -20.63 -17.64 -13.07
C ARG A 234 -19.41 -17.46 -12.16
N SER A 235 -19.61 -17.37 -10.84
CA SER A 235 -18.56 -17.33 -9.81
C SER A 235 -19.07 -17.96 -8.52
N PRO A 236 -19.24 -19.30 -8.48
CA PRO A 236 -20.07 -19.97 -7.46
C PRO A 236 -19.38 -20.18 -6.11
N SER A 237 -18.05 -20.01 -6.04
CA SER A 237 -17.28 -20.32 -4.83
C SER A 237 -16.02 -19.46 -4.71
N VAL A 238 -15.57 -19.27 -3.47
CA VAL A 238 -14.26 -18.73 -3.11
C VAL A 238 -13.58 -19.78 -2.24
N SER A 239 -12.37 -20.21 -2.58
CA SER A 239 -11.65 -21.24 -1.81
C SER A 239 -11.34 -20.75 -0.40
N GLU A 240 -11.53 -21.59 0.63
CA GLU A 240 -11.27 -21.24 2.04
C GLU A 240 -9.82 -20.78 2.29
N ASN A 241 -8.83 -21.47 1.70
CA ASN A 241 -7.41 -21.09 1.78
C ASN A 241 -7.12 -19.66 1.28
N ARG A 242 -8.04 -19.08 0.51
CA ARG A 242 -7.93 -17.71 0.03
C ARG A 242 -8.33 -16.69 1.10
N VAL A 243 -9.27 -17.00 1.99
CA VAL A 243 -9.77 -16.06 3.00
C VAL A 243 -8.65 -15.63 3.95
N ASP A 244 -7.92 -16.58 4.54
CA ASP A 244 -6.77 -16.27 5.42
C ASP A 244 -5.68 -15.45 4.72
N ARG A 245 -5.46 -15.73 3.43
CA ARG A 245 -4.51 -14.99 2.61
C ARG A 245 -4.97 -13.55 2.39
N LEU A 246 -6.27 -13.36 2.09
CA LEU A 246 -6.85 -12.03 1.91
C LEU A 246 -6.83 -11.24 3.22
N GLN A 247 -7.09 -11.86 4.37
CA GLN A 247 -7.01 -11.18 5.67
C GLN A 247 -5.59 -10.66 5.96
N ARG A 248 -4.55 -11.47 5.72
CA ARG A 248 -3.15 -11.02 5.86
C ARG A 248 -2.82 -9.88 4.91
N LEU A 249 -3.35 -9.92 3.70
CA LEU A 249 -3.16 -8.87 2.70
C LEU A 249 -3.85 -7.56 3.12
N ILE A 250 -5.05 -7.62 3.70
CA ILE A 250 -5.75 -6.46 4.25
C ILE A 250 -4.93 -5.81 5.37
N LEU A 251 -4.38 -6.61 6.29
CA LEU A 251 -3.51 -6.08 7.35
C LEU A 251 -2.26 -5.40 6.76
N ALA A 252 -1.60 -6.06 5.80
CA ALA A 252 -0.41 -5.51 5.14
C ALA A 252 -0.71 -4.20 4.40
N ALA A 253 -1.80 -4.16 3.62
CA ALA A 253 -2.26 -2.97 2.92
C ALA A 253 -2.68 -1.86 3.91
N SER A 254 -3.36 -2.22 5.00
CA SER A 254 -3.78 -1.24 6.02
C SER A 254 -2.58 -0.55 6.68
N LYS A 255 -1.52 -1.31 6.98
CA LYS A 255 -0.25 -0.76 7.46
C LYS A 255 0.39 0.16 6.43
N GLN A 256 0.44 -0.26 5.17
CA GLN A 256 1.09 0.49 4.10
C GLN A 256 0.38 1.82 3.81
N CYS A 257 -0.95 1.82 3.74
CA CYS A 257 -1.75 3.03 3.52
C CYS A 257 -2.03 3.82 4.80
N GLN A 258 -1.55 3.34 5.95
CA GLN A 258 -1.67 3.98 7.26
C GLN A 258 -3.13 4.23 7.71
N ARG A 259 -4.09 3.38 7.33
CA ARG A 259 -5.46 3.46 7.84
C ARG A 259 -5.55 2.91 9.27
N LEU A 260 -6.37 3.53 10.12
CA LEU A 260 -6.53 3.15 11.54
C LEU A 260 -7.60 2.08 11.78
N HIS A 261 -8.52 1.93 10.82
CA HIS A 261 -9.57 0.92 10.83
C HIS A 261 -9.32 -0.05 9.71
N GLU A 262 -9.11 -1.33 9.97
CA GLU A 262 -8.98 -2.34 8.93
C GLU A 262 -10.24 -2.45 8.08
N MET A 263 -10.09 -2.83 6.82
CA MET A 263 -11.23 -3.19 5.99
C MET A 263 -11.79 -4.53 6.46
N VAL A 264 -13.09 -4.62 6.68
CA VAL A 264 -13.71 -5.90 7.08
C VAL A 264 -13.87 -6.81 5.86
N LEU A 265 -13.33 -8.02 5.93
CA LEU A 265 -13.60 -9.10 4.98
C LEU A 265 -14.73 -9.97 5.50
N ASN A 266 -15.90 -9.88 4.87
CA ASN A 266 -17.05 -10.71 5.25
C ASN A 266 -16.97 -12.10 4.60
N PRO A 267 -17.66 -13.10 5.19
CA PRO A 267 -17.84 -14.41 4.55
C PRO A 267 -18.51 -14.29 3.18
N PRO A 268 -18.23 -15.19 2.22
CA PRO A 268 -18.89 -15.17 0.92
C PRO A 268 -20.42 -15.26 1.03
N GLN A 269 -21.15 -14.46 0.23
CA GLN A 269 -22.62 -14.42 0.24
C GLN A 269 -23.20 -14.62 -1.15
N LYS A 270 -24.38 -15.24 -1.26
CA LYS A 270 -25.10 -15.39 -2.54
C LYS A 270 -25.93 -14.14 -2.84
N ILE A 271 -26.32 -13.97 -4.10
CA ILE A 271 -27.21 -12.87 -4.56
C ILE A 271 -28.44 -12.70 -3.66
N ASN A 272 -29.13 -13.79 -3.31
CA ASN A 272 -30.35 -13.71 -2.50
C ASN A 272 -30.08 -13.16 -1.07
N ASP A 273 -28.90 -13.42 -0.53
CA ASP A 273 -28.53 -13.02 0.84
C ASP A 273 -28.21 -11.53 0.92
N ILE A 274 -27.79 -10.92 -0.21
CA ILE A 274 -27.45 -9.50 -0.26
C ILE A 274 -28.65 -8.59 -0.54
N LEU A 275 -29.78 -9.12 -1.03
CA LEU A 275 -30.97 -8.32 -1.36
C LEU A 275 -31.48 -7.46 -0.19
N PRO A 276 -31.55 -7.97 1.06
CA PRO A 276 -31.96 -7.16 2.21
C PRO A 276 -31.00 -6.00 2.51
N HIS A 277 -29.72 -6.13 2.16
CA HIS A 277 -28.74 -5.04 2.31
C HIS A 277 -29.01 -3.94 1.28
N ILE A 278 -29.31 -4.32 0.03
CA ILE A 278 -29.66 -3.39 -1.05
C ILE A 278 -30.93 -2.60 -0.70
N GLN A 279 -31.97 -3.29 -0.23
CA GLN A 279 -33.26 -2.68 0.13
C GLN A 279 -33.17 -1.68 1.31
N LYS A 280 -32.23 -1.91 2.23
CA LYS A 280 -32.00 -1.03 3.39
C LYS A 280 -31.05 0.12 3.08
N SER A 281 -30.19 -0.04 2.08
CA SER A 281 -29.24 0.98 1.68
C SER A 281 -29.96 2.10 0.95
N LYS A 282 -29.57 3.33 1.26
CA LYS A 282 -30.06 4.50 0.51
C LYS A 282 -29.44 4.61 -0.88
N LEU A 283 -28.26 4.03 -1.06
CA LEU A 283 -27.52 4.04 -2.32
C LEU A 283 -26.89 2.66 -2.57
N SER A 284 -27.31 2.01 -3.65
CA SER A 284 -26.79 0.73 -4.10
C SER A 284 -26.47 0.83 -5.57
N LEU A 285 -25.19 0.71 -5.94
CA LEU A 285 -24.71 0.88 -7.30
C LEU A 285 -24.26 -0.45 -7.87
N LEU A 286 -24.84 -0.83 -8.99
CA LEU A 286 -24.57 -2.07 -9.71
C LEU A 286 -23.80 -1.76 -10.99
N ALA A 287 -22.55 -2.24 -11.09
CA ALA A 287 -21.77 -2.07 -12.31
C ALA A 287 -22.35 -2.96 -13.43
N VAL A 288 -22.87 -2.34 -14.49
CA VAL A 288 -23.47 -3.02 -15.64
C VAL A 288 -22.93 -2.40 -16.92
N ALA A 289 -22.55 -3.22 -17.90
CA ALA A 289 -22.16 -2.72 -19.22
C ALA A 289 -23.33 -1.97 -19.87
N GLU A 290 -23.03 -0.88 -20.60
CA GLU A 290 -24.01 -0.08 -21.35
C GLU A 290 -25.08 0.64 -20.51
N ALA A 291 -25.00 0.58 -19.18
CA ALA A 291 -25.84 1.37 -18.30
C ALA A 291 -25.47 2.87 -18.34
N PRO A 292 -26.37 3.77 -17.89
CA PRO A 292 -26.08 5.20 -17.77
C PRO A 292 -24.79 5.47 -16.99
N SER A 293 -24.07 6.54 -17.33
CA SER A 293 -22.79 6.83 -16.69
C SER A 293 -22.93 6.98 -15.18
N LEU A 294 -21.95 6.52 -14.42
CA LEU A 294 -21.90 6.65 -12.96
C LEU A 294 -22.23 8.08 -12.49
N MET A 295 -21.64 9.09 -13.15
CA MET A 295 -21.86 10.50 -12.80
C MET A 295 -23.33 10.93 -12.94
N SER A 296 -24.05 10.40 -13.92
CA SER A 296 -25.48 10.71 -14.10
C SER A 296 -26.33 10.17 -12.95
N ALA A 297 -26.02 8.96 -12.46
CA ALA A 297 -26.69 8.34 -11.33
C ALA A 297 -26.38 9.06 -10.01
N LEU A 298 -25.12 9.48 -9.82
CA LEU A 298 -24.71 10.22 -8.62
C LEU A 298 -25.34 11.61 -8.54
N THR A 299 -25.48 12.30 -9.68
CA THR A 299 -26.09 13.65 -9.73
C THR A 299 -27.59 13.62 -9.46
N SER A 300 -28.26 12.50 -9.79
CA SER A 300 -29.71 12.33 -9.61
C SER A 300 -30.08 11.85 -8.20
N SER A 301 -29.10 11.36 -7.42
CA SER A 301 -29.32 10.82 -6.09
C SER A 301 -29.21 11.91 -5.02
N ARG A 302 -29.97 11.80 -3.94
CA ARG A 302 -29.71 12.62 -2.74
C ARG A 302 -28.31 12.24 -2.23
N ILE A 303 -27.52 13.24 -1.85
CA ILE A 303 -26.12 13.08 -1.45
C ILE A 303 -26.06 12.22 -0.17
N GLU A 304 -25.78 10.93 -0.34
CA GLU A 304 -25.52 10.00 0.75
C GLU A 304 -24.03 9.60 0.69
N PRO A 305 -23.26 9.84 1.77
CA PRO A 305 -21.83 9.60 1.81
C PRO A 305 -21.50 8.12 2.05
N ASP A 306 -22.45 7.21 1.96
CA ASP A 306 -22.26 5.79 2.24
C ASP A 306 -23.17 4.95 1.35
N GLY A 307 -22.76 3.73 1.07
CA GLY A 307 -23.51 2.89 0.17
C GLY A 307 -22.88 1.55 -0.17
N ILE A 308 -23.57 0.86 -1.07
CA ILE A 308 -23.21 -0.47 -1.52
C ILE A 308 -22.78 -0.40 -2.98
N MET A 309 -21.70 -1.10 -3.28
CA MET A 309 -21.18 -1.32 -4.63
C MET A 309 -21.31 -2.80 -4.97
N ILE A 310 -21.78 -3.11 -6.17
CA ILE A 310 -21.99 -4.48 -6.61
C ILE A 310 -21.31 -4.68 -7.96
N VAL A 311 -20.34 -5.59 -8.02
CA VAL A 311 -19.56 -5.88 -9.22
C VAL A 311 -19.63 -7.37 -9.56
N GLY A 312 -20.06 -7.66 -10.79
CA GLY A 312 -20.26 -9.01 -11.30
C GLY A 312 -18.98 -9.77 -11.66
N PRO A 313 -19.12 -11.04 -12.07
CA PRO A 313 -17.99 -11.90 -12.44
C PRO A 313 -17.47 -11.60 -13.85
N GLU A 314 -16.38 -12.25 -14.28
CA GLU A 314 -15.84 -12.09 -15.65
C GLU A 314 -16.86 -12.39 -16.75
N GLY A 315 -17.79 -13.31 -16.47
CA GLY A 315 -18.87 -13.66 -17.37
C GLY A 315 -20.09 -12.76 -17.29
N ASP A 316 -20.07 -11.69 -16.50
CA ASP A 316 -21.22 -10.82 -16.17
C ASP A 316 -22.35 -11.54 -15.39
N PHE A 317 -23.32 -10.78 -14.89
CA PHE A 317 -24.53 -11.35 -14.28
C PHE A 317 -25.40 -12.07 -15.32
N THR A 318 -26.17 -13.06 -14.87
CA THR A 318 -27.30 -13.56 -15.66
C THR A 318 -28.44 -12.54 -15.65
N GLU A 319 -29.34 -12.58 -16.64
CA GLU A 319 -30.54 -11.73 -16.65
C GLU A 319 -31.36 -11.87 -15.36
N LYS A 320 -31.50 -13.10 -14.85
CA LYS A 320 -32.21 -13.38 -13.59
C LYS A 320 -31.54 -12.74 -12.37
N GLU A 321 -30.21 -12.79 -12.30
CA GLU A 321 -29.46 -12.14 -11.21
C GLU A 321 -29.57 -10.62 -11.30
N LEU A 322 -29.42 -10.07 -12.51
CA LEU A 322 -29.54 -8.64 -12.77
C LEU A 322 -30.93 -8.13 -12.38
N SER A 323 -32.00 -8.80 -12.83
CA SER A 323 -33.38 -8.45 -12.45
C SER A 323 -33.59 -8.44 -10.94
N LYS A 324 -33.10 -9.45 -10.22
CA LYS A 324 -33.24 -9.50 -8.74
C LYS A 324 -32.53 -8.34 -8.04
N LEU A 325 -31.33 -7.99 -8.48
CA LEU A 325 -30.56 -6.89 -7.88
C LEU A 325 -31.26 -5.55 -8.13
N MET A 326 -31.77 -5.35 -9.34
CA MET A 326 -32.52 -4.14 -9.72
C MET A 326 -33.86 -4.05 -8.98
N GLU A 327 -34.61 -5.15 -8.87
CA GLU A 327 -35.88 -5.24 -8.11
C GLU A 327 -35.67 -4.96 -6.61
N ALA A 328 -34.50 -5.32 -6.07
CA ALA A 328 -34.13 -5.01 -4.69
C ALA A 328 -33.75 -3.53 -4.48
N GLY A 329 -33.65 -2.73 -5.54
CA GLY A 329 -33.37 -1.29 -5.49
C GLY A 329 -31.94 -0.89 -5.87
N ALA A 330 -31.16 -1.78 -6.49
CA ALA A 330 -29.86 -1.39 -7.04
C ALA A 330 -30.03 -0.53 -8.31
N THR A 331 -29.18 0.48 -8.45
CA THR A 331 -29.11 1.36 -9.61
C THR A 331 -27.97 0.91 -10.52
N ALA A 332 -28.29 0.50 -11.75
CA ALA A 332 -27.30 0.15 -12.76
C ALA A 332 -26.48 1.37 -13.19
N VAL A 333 -25.15 1.22 -13.24
CA VAL A 333 -24.21 2.27 -13.65
C VAL A 333 -23.13 1.73 -14.59
N GLY A 334 -22.81 2.51 -15.61
CA GLY A 334 -21.74 2.28 -16.56
C GLY A 334 -20.45 3.00 -16.14
N LEU A 335 -19.31 2.33 -16.39
CA LEU A 335 -17.95 2.80 -16.04
C LEU A 335 -17.14 3.24 -17.27
N GLY A 336 -17.83 3.82 -18.25
CA GLY A 336 -17.25 4.25 -19.52
C GLY A 336 -17.50 3.26 -20.67
N PRO A 337 -16.93 3.53 -21.86
CA PRO A 337 -17.26 2.80 -23.09
C PRO A 337 -16.58 1.44 -23.23
N HIS A 338 -15.62 1.12 -22.36
CA HIS A 338 -14.82 -0.10 -22.46
C HIS A 338 -15.26 -1.15 -21.45
N ARG A 339 -15.15 -2.42 -21.85
CA ARG A 339 -15.36 -3.55 -20.95
C ARG A 339 -14.19 -3.66 -19.98
N LEU A 340 -14.43 -3.33 -18.72
CA LEU A 340 -13.46 -3.44 -17.65
C LEU A 340 -13.44 -4.86 -17.07
N ARG A 341 -12.28 -5.31 -16.60
CA ARG A 341 -12.17 -6.53 -15.79
C ARG A 341 -12.76 -6.31 -14.40
N VAL A 342 -13.10 -7.38 -13.69
CA VAL A 342 -13.73 -7.32 -12.34
C VAL A 342 -12.92 -6.44 -11.38
N GLU A 343 -11.60 -6.66 -11.30
CA GLU A 343 -10.71 -5.87 -10.45
C GLU A 343 -10.65 -4.40 -10.86
N THR A 344 -10.60 -4.14 -12.17
CA THR A 344 -10.54 -2.77 -12.71
C THR A 344 -11.85 -2.03 -12.49
N ALA A 345 -12.99 -2.67 -12.72
CA ALA A 345 -14.31 -2.09 -12.49
C ALA A 345 -14.52 -1.76 -11.01
N THR A 346 -14.11 -2.66 -10.12
CA THR A 346 -14.19 -2.45 -8.66
C THR A 346 -13.38 -1.24 -8.22
N ILE A 347 -12.13 -1.14 -8.67
CA ILE A 347 -11.21 -0.05 -8.32
C ILE A 347 -11.69 1.28 -8.92
N ALA A 348 -12.10 1.28 -10.19
CA ALA A 348 -12.56 2.50 -10.85
C ALA A 348 -13.83 3.07 -10.19
N LEU A 349 -14.80 2.20 -9.89
CA LEU A 349 -16.02 2.59 -9.18
C LEU A 349 -15.67 3.10 -7.77
N LEU A 350 -14.84 2.39 -7.00
CA LEU A 350 -14.51 2.78 -5.63
C LEU A 350 -13.75 4.11 -5.60
N ALA A 351 -12.71 4.25 -6.43
CA ALA A 351 -11.93 5.49 -6.50
C ALA A 351 -12.82 6.69 -6.83
N THR A 352 -13.75 6.53 -7.78
CA THR A 352 -14.66 7.61 -8.17
C THR A 352 -15.62 7.95 -7.03
N LEU A 353 -16.18 6.96 -6.34
CA LEU A 353 -17.09 7.17 -5.22
C LEU A 353 -16.40 7.81 -4.02
N MET A 354 -15.16 7.43 -3.72
CA MET A 354 -14.36 8.03 -2.66
C MET A 354 -14.06 9.50 -2.95
N LEU A 355 -13.60 9.83 -4.16
CA LEU A 355 -13.34 11.21 -4.58
C LEU A 355 -14.62 12.05 -4.64
N TRP A 356 -15.72 11.47 -5.13
CA TRP A 356 -17.02 12.13 -5.15
C TRP A 356 -17.51 12.42 -3.73
N SER A 357 -17.40 11.46 -2.82
CA SER A 357 -17.83 11.62 -1.43
C SER A 357 -16.99 12.65 -0.68
N ASP A 358 -15.67 12.65 -0.89
CA ASP A 358 -14.74 13.61 -0.28
C ASP A 358 -15.09 15.05 -0.68
N HIS A 359 -15.30 15.29 -1.98
CA HIS A 359 -15.71 16.60 -2.49
C HIS A 359 -16.99 17.13 -1.81
N HIS A 360 -17.95 16.25 -1.54
CA HIS A 360 -19.24 16.62 -0.94
C HIS A 360 -19.19 16.78 0.59
N GLN A 361 -18.22 16.16 1.28
CA GLN A 361 -17.99 16.44 2.70
C GLN A 361 -17.40 17.82 2.91
N VAL A 362 -16.47 18.24 2.05
CA VAL A 362 -15.86 19.58 2.08
C VAL A 362 -16.89 20.68 1.82
N THR A 363 -17.94 20.42 1.04
CA THR A 363 -18.99 21.43 0.74
C THR A 363 -20.07 21.54 1.82
N LYS A 364 -20.15 20.59 2.76
CA LYS A 364 -21.13 20.62 3.88
C LYS A 364 -20.52 21.14 5.19
N ALA A 365 -19.20 21.16 5.32
CA ALA A 365 -18.47 21.79 6.42
C ALA A 365 -18.24 23.28 6.12
#